data_AF-A0A6B3G9W5-F1
#
_entry.id   AF-A0A6B3G9W5-F1
#
_cell.length_a   1.000
_cell.length_b   1.000
_cell.length_c   1.000
_cell.angle_alpha   90.00
_cell.angle_beta   90.00
_cell.angle_gamma   90.00
#
_symmetry.space_group_name_H-M   'P 1'
#
loop_
_entity.id
_entity.type
_entity.pdbx_description
1 polymer ?
#
loop_
_entity_poly.entity_id
_entity_poly.type
_entity_poly.pdbx_seq_one_letter_code
_entity_poly.pdbx_strand_id
1 'polypeptide(L)'
;TDSEHVGQQGSFGDIGSMRLKRDGDVVGESGHPFGVFTVPAEDAAYELTLTTTKIGSPAAVWKRSTQTETTWAFRSERKPDVASQGLPLLFPRYDVATDGMKTVPAKNGQRIGLAVTGHAGYTPGELTGAKVSFSYDGGETWHAATTARQGGRWSATVDHADAAGKSVTLRTELTDANGASVVQTVDDAYAVR
;
A
#
# COMPACT_ATOMS: atom_id res chain seq x y z
N THR A 1 5.81 2.69 23.78
CA THR A 1 5.33 1.88 22.65
C THR A 1 4.30 2.72 21.94
N ASP A 2 4.71 3.38 20.87
CA ASP A 2 3.80 4.19 20.07
C ASP A 2 2.90 3.23 19.28
N SER A 3 1.67 3.08 19.75
CA SER A 3 0.66 2.16 19.23
C SER A 3 -0.45 2.91 18.49
N GLU A 4 -0.17 4.11 17.98
CA GLU A 4 -1.10 4.87 17.15
C GLU A 4 -0.58 4.95 15.71
N HIS A 5 -0.93 3.94 14.92
CA HIS A 5 -0.94 4.07 13.47
C HIS A 5 -2.38 4.16 12.98
N VAL A 6 -3.05 5.22 13.41
CA VAL A 6 -4.20 5.78 12.71
C VAL A 6 -3.67 6.45 11.44
N GLY A 7 -4.04 5.92 10.27
CA GLY A 7 -4.09 6.71 9.05
C GLY A 7 -5.26 7.68 9.19
N GLN A 8 -5.09 8.75 9.97
CA GLN A 8 -5.99 9.88 9.94
C GLN A 8 -5.96 10.42 8.51
N GLN A 9 -7.12 10.60 7.88
CA GLN A 9 -7.19 11.37 6.63
C GLN A 9 -6.38 12.65 6.85
N GLY A 10 -5.38 12.87 5.98
CA GLY A 10 -4.40 13.92 6.14
C GLY A 10 -5.08 15.25 6.41
N SER A 11 -5.02 15.71 7.65
CA SER A 11 -5.19 17.13 7.93
C SER A 11 -3.95 17.81 7.37
N PHE A 12 -4.18 18.80 6.50
CA PHE A 12 -3.26 19.64 5.74
C PHE A 12 -2.72 19.06 4.42
N GLY A 13 -3.41 19.40 3.31
CA GLY A 13 -2.78 19.56 1.99
C GLY A 13 -2.67 18.36 1.06
N ASP A 14 -3.16 17.18 1.44
CA ASP A 14 -3.07 15.99 0.58
C ASP A 14 -3.98 16.13 -0.66
N ILE A 15 -3.36 16.36 -1.81
CA ILE A 15 -4.02 16.25 -3.11
C ILE A 15 -3.99 14.80 -3.57
N GLY A 16 -4.93 14.43 -4.41
CA GLY A 16 -5.04 13.04 -4.82
C GLY A 16 -6.28 12.80 -5.64
N SER A 17 -6.50 11.54 -5.96
CA SER A 17 -7.66 11.10 -6.73
C SER A 17 -8.10 9.73 -6.27
N MET A 18 -9.34 9.40 -6.60
CA MET A 18 -9.91 8.10 -6.36
C MET A 18 -10.64 7.63 -7.62
N ARG A 19 -10.48 6.35 -7.97
CA ARG A 19 -11.17 5.71 -9.10
C ARG A 19 -11.69 4.36 -8.66
N LEU A 20 -12.96 4.08 -8.95
CA LEU A 20 -13.60 2.81 -8.70
C LEU A 20 -13.97 2.15 -10.04
N LYS A 21 -13.56 0.90 -10.21
CA LYS A 21 -14.04 0.01 -11.26
C LYS A 21 -14.91 -1.10 -10.70
N ARG A 22 -15.85 -1.56 -11.51
CA ARG A 22 -16.69 -2.74 -11.30
C ARG A 22 -16.60 -3.62 -12.54
N ASP A 23 -16.23 -4.88 -12.36
CA ASP A 23 -16.06 -5.87 -13.43
C ASP A 23 -15.17 -5.36 -14.60
N GLY A 24 -14.20 -4.49 -14.29
CA GLY A 24 -13.29 -3.88 -15.25
C GLY A 24 -13.69 -2.49 -15.75
N ASP A 25 -14.96 -2.11 -15.63
CA ASP A 25 -15.49 -0.83 -16.09
C ASP A 25 -15.42 0.25 -15.00
N VAL A 26 -15.05 1.49 -15.37
CA VAL A 26 -15.04 2.62 -14.43
C VAL A 26 -16.47 3.00 -14.08
N VAL A 27 -16.80 2.98 -12.79
CA VAL A 27 -18.13 3.31 -12.26
C VAL A 27 -18.13 4.53 -11.35
N GLY A 28 -16.96 5.08 -11.03
CA GLY A 28 -16.84 6.29 -10.22
C GLY A 28 -15.43 6.86 -10.20
N GLU A 29 -15.32 8.18 -10.16
CA GLU A 29 -14.06 8.90 -10.01
C GLU A 29 -14.24 10.13 -9.09
N SER A 30 -13.15 10.53 -8.45
CA SER A 30 -13.06 11.74 -7.65
C SER A 30 -11.71 12.40 -7.90
N GLY A 31 -11.70 13.72 -8.08
CA GLY A 31 -10.49 14.54 -8.11
C GLY A 31 -9.91 14.82 -6.71
N HIS A 32 -10.41 14.11 -5.70
CA HIS A 32 -9.95 14.15 -4.32
C HIS A 32 -9.66 12.73 -3.84
N PRO A 33 -8.81 12.55 -2.80
CA PRO A 33 -8.49 11.24 -2.23
C PRO A 33 -9.62 10.65 -1.37
N PHE A 34 -10.87 11.02 -1.65
CA PHE A 34 -12.08 10.52 -1.01
C PHE A 34 -13.27 10.63 -1.98
N GLY A 35 -14.31 9.84 -1.74
CA GLY A 35 -15.53 9.86 -2.54
C GLY A 35 -16.59 8.93 -1.98
N VAL A 36 -17.82 9.11 -2.45
CA VAL A 36 -18.94 8.20 -2.23
C VAL A 36 -19.45 7.79 -3.60
N PHE A 37 -19.53 6.48 -3.86
CA PHE A 37 -19.96 5.94 -5.14
C PHE A 37 -21.18 5.05 -4.92
N THR A 38 -22.25 5.33 -5.68
CA THR A 38 -23.42 4.45 -5.73
C THR A 38 -23.14 3.34 -6.73
N VAL A 39 -23.23 2.09 -6.29
CA VAL A 39 -23.03 0.90 -7.14
C VAL A 39 -24.25 -0.01 -7.07
N PRO A 40 -24.47 -0.87 -8.09
CA PRO A 40 -25.52 -1.88 -8.04
C PRO A 40 -25.37 -2.84 -6.85
N ALA A 41 -26.47 -3.49 -6.46
CA ALA A 41 -26.53 -4.31 -5.26
C ALA A 41 -25.92 -5.71 -5.44
N GLU A 42 -25.83 -6.18 -6.68
CA GLU A 42 -25.36 -7.50 -7.05
C GLU A 42 -23.87 -7.69 -6.72
N ASP A 43 -23.50 -8.93 -6.43
CA ASP A 43 -22.10 -9.32 -6.30
C ASP A 43 -21.31 -8.99 -7.56
N ALA A 44 -20.17 -8.33 -7.37
CA ALA A 44 -19.27 -7.95 -8.46
C ALA A 44 -17.81 -7.90 -7.97
N ALA A 45 -16.89 -7.94 -8.94
CA ALA A 45 -15.48 -7.64 -8.68
C ALA A 45 -15.26 -6.13 -8.73
N TYR A 46 -14.54 -5.59 -7.77
CA TYR A 46 -14.21 -4.17 -7.69
C TYR A 46 -12.70 -3.96 -7.68
N GLU A 47 -12.27 -2.88 -8.33
CA GLU A 47 -10.93 -2.31 -8.17
C GLU A 47 -11.06 -0.87 -7.70
N LEU A 48 -10.50 -0.55 -6.54
CA LEU A 48 -10.43 0.82 -6.02
C LEU A 48 -8.99 1.30 -6.08
N THR A 49 -8.72 2.35 -6.85
CA THR A 49 -7.41 3.02 -6.88
C THR A 49 -7.51 4.34 -6.13
N LEU A 50 -6.59 4.54 -5.17
CA LEU A 50 -6.38 5.79 -4.43
C LEU A 50 -4.96 6.28 -4.70
N THR A 51 -4.85 7.52 -5.17
CA THR A 51 -3.58 8.24 -5.26
C THR A 51 -3.58 9.36 -4.24
N THR A 52 -2.52 9.46 -3.46
CA THR A 52 -2.28 10.55 -2.51
C THR A 52 -0.89 11.11 -2.73
N THR A 53 -0.79 12.43 -2.79
CA THR A 53 0.48 13.14 -2.92
C THR A 53 0.58 14.18 -1.81
N LYS A 54 1.70 14.15 -1.09
CA LYS A 54 2.00 15.10 -0.03
C LYS A 54 2.73 16.30 -0.62
N ILE A 55 2.10 17.46 -0.61
CA ILE A 55 2.69 18.72 -1.05
C ILE A 55 2.92 19.67 0.13
N GLY A 56 3.92 20.54 -0.01
CA GLY A 56 4.24 21.56 1.00
C GLY A 56 5.12 21.06 2.15
N SER A 57 5.29 21.88 3.18
CA SER A 57 6.04 21.54 4.38
C SER A 57 5.20 20.63 5.30
N PRO A 58 5.75 19.55 5.88
CA PRO A 58 7.16 19.16 5.93
C PRO A 58 7.61 18.25 4.77
N ALA A 59 6.73 17.81 3.87
CA ALA A 59 7.09 16.88 2.78
C ALA A 59 8.23 17.41 1.88
N ALA A 60 8.25 18.73 1.61
CA ALA A 60 9.34 19.40 0.89
C ALA A 60 10.71 19.27 1.57
N VAL A 61 10.73 19.17 2.90
CA VAL A 61 11.95 19.12 3.72
C VAL A 61 12.41 17.69 3.95
N TRP A 62 11.48 16.77 4.23
CA TRP A 62 11.81 15.39 4.61
C TRP A 62 11.84 14.42 3.41
N LYS A 63 11.17 14.74 2.29
CA LYS A 63 11.18 13.99 1.01
C LYS A 63 11.07 12.46 1.17
N ARG A 64 10.11 12.00 1.98
CA ARG A 64 9.82 10.56 2.15
C ARG A 64 8.34 10.30 1.99
N SER A 65 7.98 9.22 1.29
CA SER A 65 6.59 8.85 1.02
C SER A 65 5.81 10.02 0.41
N THR A 66 6.42 10.68 -0.58
CA THR A 66 5.93 11.91 -1.22
C THR A 66 4.68 11.65 -2.04
N GLN A 67 4.58 10.45 -2.61
CA GLN A 67 3.40 9.96 -3.30
C GLN A 67 3.14 8.49 -2.96
N THR A 68 1.86 8.11 -2.94
CA THR A 68 1.43 6.73 -2.81
C THR A 68 0.28 6.49 -3.77
N GLU A 69 0.36 5.39 -4.50
CA GLU A 69 -0.74 4.85 -5.28
C GLU A 69 -1.08 3.46 -4.70
N THR A 70 -2.33 3.27 -4.31
CA THR A 70 -2.82 1.99 -3.79
C THR A 70 -4.02 1.54 -4.59
N THR A 71 -3.95 0.34 -5.13
CA THR A 71 -5.08 -0.32 -5.79
C THR A 71 -5.48 -1.55 -4.99
N TRP A 72 -6.73 -1.59 -4.55
CA TRP A 72 -7.35 -2.75 -3.92
C TRP A 72 -8.21 -3.49 -4.93
N ALA A 73 -8.13 -4.81 -4.96
CA ALA A 73 -9.08 -5.66 -5.66
C ALA A 73 -9.83 -6.56 -4.66
N PHE A 74 -11.15 -6.57 -4.76
CA PHE A 74 -12.03 -7.28 -3.83
C PHE A 74 -13.38 -7.62 -4.48
N ARG A 75 -14.15 -8.54 -3.89
CA ARG A 75 -15.57 -8.74 -4.21
C ARG A 75 -16.45 -8.09 -3.16
N SER A 76 -17.59 -7.57 -3.58
CA SER A 76 -18.59 -7.01 -2.68
C SER A 76 -20.00 -7.22 -3.25
N GLU A 77 -20.95 -7.44 -2.36
CA GLU A 77 -22.38 -7.54 -2.66
C GLU A 77 -23.18 -6.88 -1.54
N ARG A 78 -24.40 -6.40 -1.83
CA ARG A 78 -25.29 -5.88 -0.79
C ARG A 78 -25.87 -7.03 0.03
N LYS A 79 -25.71 -6.97 1.35
CA LYS A 79 -26.41 -7.85 2.30
C LYS A 79 -27.63 -7.11 2.86
N PRO A 80 -28.88 -7.49 2.50
CA PRO A 80 -30.09 -6.74 2.86
C PRO A 80 -30.28 -6.52 4.36
N ASP A 81 -29.86 -7.49 5.18
CA ASP A 81 -30.02 -7.49 6.64
C ASP A 81 -28.85 -6.85 7.39
N VAL A 82 -27.87 -6.28 6.67
CA VAL A 82 -26.69 -5.65 7.26
C VAL A 82 -26.69 -4.16 6.92
N ALA A 83 -26.77 -3.31 7.96
CA ALA A 83 -26.82 -1.86 7.80
C ALA A 83 -25.52 -1.28 7.22
N SER A 84 -24.36 -1.87 7.55
CA SER A 84 -23.05 -1.51 7.02
C SER A 84 -22.09 -2.69 7.13
N GLN A 85 -21.29 -2.92 6.09
CA GLN A 85 -20.28 -3.98 6.05
C GLN A 85 -18.91 -3.38 5.73
N GLY A 86 -17.87 -3.87 6.39
CA GLY A 86 -16.50 -3.50 6.07
C GLY A 86 -16.12 -4.02 4.68
N LEU A 87 -15.49 -3.18 3.88
CA LEU A 87 -14.96 -3.59 2.59
C LEU A 87 -13.69 -4.44 2.79
N PRO A 88 -13.48 -5.51 1.99
CA PRO A 88 -12.25 -6.30 2.00
C PRO A 88 -11.01 -5.55 1.47
N LEU A 89 -10.68 -4.39 2.03
CA LEU A 89 -9.50 -3.62 1.68
C LEU A 89 -8.34 -3.98 2.61
N LEU A 90 -7.24 -4.42 2.02
CA LEU A 90 -5.99 -4.74 2.73
C LEU A 90 -5.08 -3.52 2.80
N PHE A 91 -4.64 -3.16 4.00
CA PHE A 91 -3.69 -2.07 4.23
C PHE A 91 -2.31 -2.67 4.55
N PRO A 92 -1.32 -2.55 3.65
CA PRO A 92 0.03 -3.06 3.87
C PRO A 92 0.68 -2.47 5.12
N ARG A 93 1.43 -3.31 5.83
CA ARG A 93 2.30 -2.94 6.95
C ARG A 93 3.70 -3.43 6.65
N TYR A 94 4.66 -2.54 6.79
CA TYR A 94 6.07 -2.80 6.53
C TYR A 94 6.86 -2.71 7.82
N ASP A 95 7.66 -3.72 8.09
CA ASP A 95 8.68 -3.69 9.14
C ASP A 95 10.05 -3.54 8.47
N VAL A 96 10.56 -2.31 8.42
CA VAL A 96 11.86 -1.97 7.84
C VAL A 96 12.73 -1.42 8.97
N ALA A 97 13.93 -1.98 9.13
CA ALA A 97 14.90 -1.55 10.13
C ALA A 97 15.57 -0.21 9.73
N THR A 98 14.78 0.86 9.65
CA THR A 98 15.27 2.20 9.36
C THR A 98 15.76 2.93 10.61
N ASP A 99 16.66 3.89 10.43
CA ASP A 99 16.97 4.88 11.46
C ASP A 99 15.92 6.00 11.54
N GLY A 100 16.12 6.96 12.45
CA GLY A 100 15.23 8.12 12.61
C GLY A 100 15.10 9.02 11.37
N MET A 101 15.91 8.79 10.34
CA MET A 101 15.89 9.50 9.06
C MET A 101 15.26 8.67 7.93
N LYS A 102 14.63 7.53 8.27
CA LYS A 102 14.09 6.56 7.30
C LYS A 102 15.15 6.09 6.31
N THR A 103 16.35 5.75 6.80
CA THR A 103 17.42 5.19 5.96
C THR A 103 17.83 3.79 6.36
N VAL A 104 18.34 3.03 5.39
CA VAL A 104 18.89 1.68 5.55
C VAL A 104 20.34 1.62 5.05
N PRO A 105 21.20 0.73 5.58
CA PRO A 105 22.56 0.59 5.08
C PRO A 105 22.63 0.11 3.62
N ALA A 106 23.58 0.63 2.85
CA ALA A 106 24.00 0.15 1.52
C ALA A 106 24.63 -1.25 1.61
N LYS A 107 23.79 -2.26 1.81
CA LYS A 107 24.19 -3.65 1.97
C LYS A 107 23.18 -4.57 1.30
N ASN A 108 23.67 -5.70 0.80
CA ASN A 108 22.80 -6.79 0.41
C ASN A 108 22.13 -7.42 1.64
N GLY A 109 20.96 -8.01 1.44
CA GLY A 109 20.28 -8.83 2.43
C GLY A 109 19.37 -8.04 3.38
N GLN A 110 19.06 -6.78 3.07
CA GLN A 110 18.12 -6.02 3.91
C GLN A 110 16.75 -6.68 3.85
N ARG A 111 16.10 -6.80 5.01
CA ARG A 111 14.84 -7.53 5.16
C ARG A 111 13.70 -6.55 5.47
N ILE A 112 12.61 -6.74 4.77
CA ILE A 112 11.34 -6.03 4.94
C ILE A 112 10.32 -7.05 5.42
N GLY A 113 9.80 -6.90 6.65
CA GLY A 113 8.66 -7.69 7.12
C GLY A 113 7.36 -7.20 6.46
N LEU A 114 6.48 -8.13 6.11
CA LEU A 114 5.23 -7.85 5.39
C LEU A 114 4.03 -8.37 6.18
N ALA A 115 3.05 -7.51 6.39
CA ALA A 115 1.77 -7.85 6.98
C ALA A 115 0.66 -6.98 6.39
N VAL A 116 -0.59 -7.26 6.76
CA VAL A 116 -1.77 -6.45 6.39
C VAL A 116 -2.66 -6.21 7.60
N THR A 117 -3.34 -5.07 7.61
CA THR A 117 -4.53 -4.83 8.44
C THR A 117 -5.73 -4.66 7.53
N GLY A 118 -6.95 -4.94 8.00
CA GLY A 118 -8.17 -4.72 7.24
C GLY A 118 -8.73 -3.31 7.41
N HIS A 119 -9.62 -2.90 6.50
CA HIS A 119 -10.50 -1.76 6.73
C HIS A 119 -11.36 -1.94 7.99
N ALA A 120 -11.91 -0.85 8.54
CA ALA A 120 -12.84 -0.92 9.65
C ALA A 120 -14.00 -1.87 9.33
N GLY A 121 -14.26 -2.83 10.23
CA GLY A 121 -15.28 -3.87 10.03
C GLY A 121 -14.84 -5.05 9.15
N TYR A 122 -13.58 -5.12 8.71
CA TYR A 122 -13.02 -6.25 7.95
C TYR A 122 -11.78 -6.83 8.65
N THR A 123 -11.77 -8.14 8.87
CA THR A 123 -10.59 -8.89 9.36
C THR A 123 -10.01 -9.69 8.20
N PRO A 124 -8.78 -9.40 7.74
CA PRO A 124 -8.14 -10.15 6.66
C PRO A 124 -7.93 -11.62 7.01
N GLY A 125 -7.91 -12.47 5.98
CA GLY A 125 -7.40 -13.83 6.09
C GLY A 125 -5.87 -13.83 6.24
N GLU A 126 -5.29 -15.03 6.39
CA GLU A 126 -3.83 -15.16 6.30
C GLU A 126 -3.33 -14.76 4.91
N LEU A 127 -2.17 -14.10 4.84
CA LEU A 127 -1.53 -13.81 3.55
C LEU A 127 -1.11 -15.11 2.84
N THR A 128 -1.60 -15.28 1.63
CA THR A 128 -1.31 -16.41 0.73
C THR A 128 -0.33 -16.02 -0.37
N GLY A 129 -0.22 -14.73 -0.69
CA GLY A 129 0.71 -14.21 -1.70
C GLY A 129 1.39 -12.92 -1.25
N ALA A 130 2.68 -12.81 -1.54
CA ALA A 130 3.44 -11.58 -1.38
C ALA A 130 4.50 -11.43 -2.48
N LYS A 131 4.48 -10.30 -3.18
CA LYS A 131 5.52 -9.88 -4.11
C LYS A 131 5.97 -8.48 -3.77
N VAL A 132 7.28 -8.24 -3.85
CA VAL A 132 7.86 -6.91 -3.66
C VAL A 132 8.81 -6.63 -4.80
N SER A 133 8.71 -5.45 -5.36
CA SER A 133 9.67 -4.88 -6.30
C SER A 133 10.15 -3.54 -5.76
N PHE A 134 11.39 -3.18 -6.07
CA PHE A 134 11.95 -1.89 -5.69
C PHE A 134 12.64 -1.23 -6.89
N SER A 135 12.70 0.09 -6.86
CA SER A 135 13.27 0.93 -7.92
C SER A 135 14.11 2.03 -7.31
N TYR A 136 15.15 2.45 -8.03
CA TYR A 136 15.99 3.60 -7.69
C TYR A 136 15.80 4.80 -8.63
N ASP A 137 14.90 4.69 -9.61
CA ASP A 137 14.61 5.66 -10.66
C ASP A 137 13.13 6.06 -10.70
N GLY A 138 12.43 5.97 -9.56
CA GLY A 138 11.03 6.38 -9.47
C GLY A 138 10.04 5.42 -10.12
N GLY A 139 10.44 4.17 -10.37
CA GLY A 139 9.58 3.14 -10.95
C GLY A 139 9.70 2.97 -12.46
N GLU A 140 10.69 3.58 -13.10
CA GLU A 140 10.99 3.35 -14.53
C GLU A 140 11.56 1.93 -14.72
N THR A 141 12.45 1.50 -13.84
CA THR A 141 12.98 0.14 -13.79
C THR A 141 12.73 -0.50 -12.43
N TRP A 142 12.56 -1.83 -12.43
CA TRP A 142 12.18 -2.58 -11.23
C TRP A 142 13.12 -3.77 -10.99
N HIS A 143 13.57 -3.88 -9.76
CA HIS A 143 14.26 -5.05 -9.22
C HIS A 143 13.29 -5.89 -8.40
N ALA A 144 13.24 -7.19 -8.64
CA ALA A 144 12.43 -8.10 -7.83
C ALA A 144 13.15 -8.40 -6.50
N ALA A 145 12.43 -8.27 -5.38
CA ALA A 145 12.90 -8.75 -4.09
C ALA A 145 12.63 -10.25 -3.96
N THR A 146 13.47 -10.97 -3.20
CA THR A 146 13.18 -12.37 -2.87
C THR A 146 12.17 -12.41 -1.72
N THR A 147 10.97 -12.94 -1.96
CA THR A 147 9.94 -13.09 -0.92
C THR A 147 9.90 -14.49 -0.35
N ALA A 148 9.64 -14.59 0.96
CA ALA A 148 9.54 -15.86 1.66
C ALA A 148 8.54 -15.77 2.82
N ARG A 149 7.93 -16.92 3.15
CA ARG A 149 7.07 -17.10 4.33
C ARG A 149 7.76 -18.06 5.31
N GLN A 150 7.99 -17.61 6.53
CA GLN A 150 8.59 -18.42 7.61
C GLN A 150 7.82 -18.20 8.91
N GLY A 151 7.40 -19.28 9.57
CA GLY A 151 6.65 -19.19 10.83
C GLY A 151 5.37 -18.33 10.73
N GLY A 152 4.68 -18.40 9.58
CA GLY A 152 3.48 -17.62 9.31
C GLY A 152 3.72 -16.15 8.92
N ARG A 153 4.97 -15.65 8.98
CA ARG A 153 5.32 -14.26 8.65
C ARG A 153 5.94 -14.16 7.26
N TRP A 154 5.52 -13.16 6.50
CA TRP A 154 6.09 -12.85 5.20
C TRP A 154 7.24 -11.85 5.33
N SER A 155 8.23 -11.99 4.46
CA SER A 155 9.28 -11.00 4.31
C SER A 155 9.79 -10.93 2.88
N ALA A 156 10.32 -9.77 2.50
CA ALA A 156 11.09 -9.56 1.30
C ALA A 156 12.55 -9.26 1.64
N THR A 157 13.49 -9.80 0.86
CA THR A 157 14.91 -9.49 0.94
C THR A 157 15.32 -8.70 -0.29
N VAL A 158 15.95 -7.54 -0.06
CA VAL A 158 16.38 -6.58 -1.08
C VAL A 158 17.89 -6.37 -1.05
N ASP A 159 18.45 -6.03 -2.20
CA ASP A 159 19.88 -5.75 -2.36
C ASP A 159 20.12 -4.25 -2.60
N HIS A 160 20.83 -3.62 -1.67
CA HIS A 160 21.22 -2.22 -1.72
C HIS A 160 22.73 -2.00 -1.74
N ALA A 161 23.54 -3.04 -2.01
CA ALA A 161 25.00 -2.95 -1.91
C ALA A 161 25.60 -1.78 -2.72
N ASP A 162 25.08 -1.53 -3.93
CA ASP A 162 25.57 -0.50 -4.85
C ASP A 162 24.66 0.73 -4.93
N ALA A 163 23.79 0.94 -3.93
CA ALA A 163 22.73 1.95 -3.97
C ALA A 163 22.93 3.11 -3.00
N ALA A 164 24.14 3.29 -2.43
CA ALA A 164 24.41 4.38 -1.49
C ALA A 164 23.97 5.75 -2.04
N GLY A 165 23.24 6.51 -1.22
CA GLY A 165 22.71 7.83 -1.58
C GLY A 165 21.43 7.80 -2.44
N LYS A 166 20.91 6.63 -2.81
CA LYS A 166 19.67 6.50 -3.59
C LYS A 166 18.43 6.51 -2.70
N SER A 167 17.33 6.96 -3.28
CA SER A 167 15.98 6.79 -2.73
C SER A 167 15.36 5.51 -3.32
N VAL A 168 14.48 4.86 -2.56
CA VAL A 168 13.82 3.63 -2.99
C VAL A 168 12.33 3.86 -3.18
N THR A 169 11.84 3.65 -4.40
CA THR A 169 10.41 3.43 -4.64
C THR A 169 10.10 1.96 -4.42
N LEU A 170 9.07 1.67 -3.62
CA LEU A 170 8.68 0.32 -3.26
C LEU A 170 7.31 0.00 -3.84
N ARG A 171 7.19 -1.10 -4.58
CA ARG A 171 5.92 -1.67 -5.03
C ARG A 171 5.67 -3.02 -4.38
N THR A 172 4.55 -3.15 -3.69
CA THR A 172 4.18 -4.34 -2.94
C THR A 172 2.81 -4.84 -3.37
N GLU A 173 2.71 -6.13 -3.66
CA GLU A 173 1.47 -6.85 -3.95
C GLU A 173 1.24 -7.90 -2.87
N LEU A 174 0.09 -7.84 -2.18
CA LEU A 174 -0.30 -8.79 -1.13
C LEU A 174 -1.69 -9.37 -1.43
N THR A 175 -1.88 -10.65 -1.12
CA THR A 175 -3.15 -11.36 -1.28
C THR A 175 -3.46 -12.16 -0.04
N ASP A 176 -4.69 -12.09 0.46
CA ASP A 176 -5.15 -12.88 1.60
C ASP A 176 -5.91 -14.15 1.18
N ALA A 177 -6.19 -15.03 2.15
CA ALA A 177 -6.92 -16.26 1.94
C ALA A 177 -8.41 -16.06 1.60
N ASN A 178 -8.95 -14.85 1.81
CA ASN A 178 -10.32 -14.50 1.44
C ASN A 178 -10.41 -14.01 -0.03
N GLY A 179 -9.27 -13.89 -0.72
CA GLY A 179 -9.19 -13.45 -2.10
C GLY A 179 -9.11 -11.93 -2.28
N ALA A 180 -9.01 -11.16 -1.20
CA ALA A 180 -8.73 -9.73 -1.28
C ALA A 180 -7.25 -9.51 -1.63
N SER A 181 -6.96 -8.48 -2.44
CA SER A 181 -5.59 -8.12 -2.76
C SER A 181 -5.37 -6.60 -2.75
N VAL A 182 -4.10 -6.22 -2.56
CA VAL A 182 -3.65 -4.84 -2.63
C VAL A 182 -2.34 -4.76 -3.39
N VAL A 183 -2.23 -3.79 -4.27
CA VAL A 183 -0.97 -3.33 -4.87
C VAL A 183 -0.74 -1.91 -4.38
N GLN A 184 0.40 -1.65 -3.75
CA GLN A 184 0.78 -0.32 -3.29
C GLN A 184 2.17 0.05 -3.81
N THR A 185 2.26 1.21 -4.45
CA THR A 185 3.51 1.86 -4.80
C THR A 185 3.71 3.06 -3.88
N VAL A 186 4.88 3.12 -3.21
CA VAL A 186 5.28 4.23 -2.35
C VAL A 186 6.56 4.83 -2.92
N ASP A 187 6.47 6.08 -3.35
CA ASP A 187 7.63 6.83 -3.83
C ASP A 187 8.44 7.37 -2.66
N ASP A 188 9.76 7.35 -2.79
CA ASP A 188 10.69 7.72 -1.72
C ASP A 188 10.38 7.02 -0.38
N ALA A 189 10.11 5.71 -0.41
CA ALA A 189 9.72 4.93 0.76
C ALA A 189 10.77 5.01 1.88
N TYR A 190 12.04 4.89 1.51
CA TYR A 190 13.22 5.07 2.37
C TYR A 190 14.44 5.39 1.50
N ALA A 191 15.56 5.76 2.12
CA ALA A 191 16.83 5.99 1.42
C ALA A 191 17.92 5.01 1.85
N VAL A 192 18.93 4.85 1.01
CA VAL A 192 20.09 3.99 1.26
C VAL A 192 21.30 4.85 1.66
N ARG A 193 21.99 4.48 2.75
CA ARG A 193 23.14 5.21 3.30
C ARG A 193 24.43 4.40 3.33
#